data_AF-A0A538FZ57-F1
#
_entry.id   AF-A0A538FZ57-F1
#
_cell.length_a   1.000
_cell.length_b   1.000
_cell.length_c   1.000
_cell.angle_alpha   90.00
_cell.angle_beta   90.00
_cell.angle_gamma   90.00
#
_symmetry.space_group_name_H-M   'P 1'
#
loop_
_entity.id
_entity.type
_entity.pdbx_description
1 polymer ?
#
loop_
_entity_poly.entity_id
_entity_poly.type
_entity_poly.pdbx_seq_one_letter_code
_entity_poly.pdbx_strand_id
1 'polypeptide(L)'
;MGTFLGRARLESILASHALSHAAEGRLYQGALLQGATACGLDAVAVPKRSIWEQGESALGVARDELRVWIDQLRREVGPPWAQDQKLAALAGWIALAQTSRA
;
A
#
# COMPACT_ATOMS: atom_id res chain seq x y z
N MET A 1 -32.40 23.87 32.82
CA MET A 1 -32.69 24.36 31.45
C MET A 1 -31.54 23.88 30.56
N GLY A 2 -31.78 22.84 29.78
CA GLY A 2 -30.74 21.97 29.22
C GLY A 2 -29.88 22.63 28.14
N THR A 3 -28.56 22.45 28.27
CA THR A 3 -27.55 22.81 27.29
C THR A 3 -27.64 21.87 26.08
N PHE A 4 -27.98 22.43 24.91
CA PHE A 4 -27.99 21.68 23.67
C PHE A 4 -26.54 21.39 23.22
N LEU A 5 -26.04 20.20 23.54
CA LEU A 5 -24.84 19.60 22.94
C LEU A 5 -25.15 19.24 21.48
N GLY A 6 -25.29 20.23 20.61
CA GLY A 6 -25.79 19.97 19.26
C GLY A 6 -25.37 21.02 18.25
N ARG A 7 -24.07 21.10 17.96
CA ARG A 7 -23.54 21.42 16.62
C ARG A 7 -22.02 21.26 16.61
N ALA A 8 -21.52 20.03 16.62
CA ALA A 8 -20.22 19.87 15.96
C ALA A 8 -20.42 20.34 14.50
N ARG A 9 -19.66 21.36 14.08
CA ARG A 9 -19.71 21.89 12.71
C ARG A 9 -19.45 20.72 11.76
N LEU A 10 -20.20 20.61 10.66
CA LEU A 10 -20.10 19.47 9.72
C LEU A 10 -18.65 19.22 9.30
N GLU A 11 -17.88 20.29 9.09
CA GLU A 11 -16.46 20.28 8.76
C GLU A 11 -15.61 19.59 9.83
N SER A 12 -15.91 19.80 11.12
CA SER A 12 -15.23 19.14 12.25
C SER A 12 -15.56 17.65 12.34
N ILE A 13 -16.80 17.28 12.03
CA ILE A 13 -17.23 15.88 11.99
C ILE A 13 -16.54 15.16 10.83
N LEU A 14 -16.54 15.76 9.64
CA LEU A 14 -15.91 15.18 8.44
C LEU A 14 -14.39 15.09 8.57
N ALA A 15 -13.73 16.10 9.13
CA ALA A 15 -12.29 16.05 9.41
C ALA A 15 -11.95 14.92 10.38
N SER A 16 -12.70 14.79 11.49
CA SER A 16 -12.49 13.71 12.46
C SER A 16 -12.75 12.33 11.83
N HIS A 17 -13.77 12.21 10.98
CA HIS A 17 -14.10 10.96 10.29
C HIS A 17 -13.02 10.54 9.27
N ALA A 18 -12.55 11.47 8.45
CA ALA A 18 -11.45 11.23 7.52
C ALA A 18 -10.15 10.87 8.26
N LEU A 19 -9.87 11.54 9.38
CA LEU A 19 -8.73 11.22 10.24
C LEU A 19 -8.86 9.84 10.90
N SER A 20 -10.05 9.47 11.36
CA SER A 20 -10.32 8.13 11.92
C SER A 20 -10.10 7.03 10.87
N HIS A 21 -10.57 7.20 9.64
CA HIS A 21 -10.31 6.24 8.57
C HIS A 21 -8.82 6.16 8.17
N ALA A 22 -8.12 7.30 8.16
CA ALA A 22 -6.68 7.30 7.93
C ALA A 22 -5.91 6.60 9.07
N ALA A 23 -6.35 6.79 10.32
CA ALA A 23 -5.78 6.13 11.49
C ALA A 23 -6.03 4.61 11.44
N GLU A 24 -7.22 4.18 11.06
CA GLU A 24 -7.57 2.78 10.85
C GLU A 24 -6.69 2.15 9.76
N GLY A 25 -6.49 2.83 8.63
CA GLY A 25 -5.58 2.36 7.59
C GLY A 25 -4.15 2.15 8.10
N ARG A 26 -3.63 3.07 8.92
CA ARG A 26 -2.31 2.91 9.56
C ARG A 26 -2.28 1.80 10.61
N LEU A 27 -3.37 1.59 11.34
CA LEU A 27 -3.49 0.49 12.31
C LEU A 27 -3.33 -0.86 11.62
N TYR A 28 -4.06 -1.11 10.52
CA TYR A 28 -3.95 -2.37 9.78
C TYR A 28 -2.55 -2.58 9.18
N GLN A 29 -1.95 -1.53 8.61
CA GLN A 29 -0.58 -1.58 8.10
C GLN A 29 0.41 -1.94 9.22
N GLY A 30 0.29 -1.30 10.38
CA GLY A 30 1.13 -1.58 11.54
C GLY A 30 0.95 -3.01 12.05
N ALA A 31 -0.29 -3.49 12.15
CA ALA A 31 -0.59 -4.84 12.60
C ALA A 31 -0.01 -5.91 11.65
N LEU A 32 -0.07 -5.70 10.34
CA LEU A 32 0.53 -6.62 9.35
C LEU A 32 2.06 -6.68 9.47
N LEU A 33 2.72 -5.52 9.61
CA LEU A 33 4.18 -5.48 9.77
C LEU A 33 4.61 -6.13 11.08
N GLN A 34 3.92 -5.83 12.19
CA GLN A 34 4.20 -6.44 13.49
C GLN A 34 3.97 -7.95 13.46
N GLY A 35 2.90 -8.42 12.81
CA GLY A 35 2.62 -9.84 12.63
C GLY A 35 3.71 -10.54 11.82
N ALA A 36 4.17 -9.95 10.71
CA ALA A 36 5.27 -10.48 9.92
C ALA A 36 6.55 -10.62 10.75
N THR A 37 6.93 -9.58 11.49
CA THR A 37 8.10 -9.62 12.39
C THR A 37 7.95 -10.66 13.50
N ALA A 38 6.76 -10.80 14.11
CA ALA A 38 6.51 -11.82 15.11
C ALA A 38 6.63 -13.25 14.57
N CYS A 39 6.37 -13.44 13.27
CA CYS A 39 6.59 -14.68 12.55
C CYS A 39 8.03 -14.87 12.03
N GLY A 40 8.95 -13.95 12.34
CA GLY A 40 10.35 -13.99 11.87
C GLY A 40 10.52 -13.66 10.38
N LEU A 41 9.55 -12.96 9.77
CA LEU A 41 9.62 -12.51 8.39
C LEU A 41 10.15 -11.08 8.32
N ASP A 42 11.14 -10.86 7.45
CA ASP A 42 11.55 -9.51 7.06
C ASP A 42 10.45 -8.87 6.23
N ALA A 43 9.96 -7.72 6.70
CA ALA A 43 8.85 -7.02 6.08
C ALA A 43 9.31 -5.71 5.43
N VAL A 44 8.94 -5.50 4.17
CA VAL A 44 9.23 -4.27 3.42
C VAL A 44 7.94 -3.48 3.22
N ALA A 45 7.92 -2.23 3.67
CA ALA A 45 6.80 -1.33 3.47
C ALA A 45 6.98 -0.51 2.17
N VAL A 46 6.10 -0.71 1.20
CA VAL A 46 6.14 -0.02 -0.10
C VAL A 46 4.95 0.94 -0.23
N PRO A 47 5.15 2.27 -0.19
CA PRO A 47 4.05 3.23 -0.29
C PRO A 47 3.43 3.25 -1.70
N LYS A 48 2.10 3.08 -1.78
CA LYS A 48 1.34 3.10 -3.05
C LYS A 48 1.61 4.34 -3.91
N ARG A 49 1.87 5.50 -3.29
CA ARG A 49 2.15 6.77 -4.00
C ARG A 49 3.49 6.79 -4.74
N SER A 50 4.48 6.05 -4.26
CA SER A 50 5.86 6.05 -4.77
C SER A 50 6.25 4.69 -5.35
N ILE A 51 5.33 3.74 -5.43
CA ILE A 51 5.62 2.36 -5.82
C ILE A 51 6.26 2.25 -7.21
N TRP A 52 5.85 3.09 -8.16
CA TRP A 52 6.45 3.09 -9.50
C TRP A 52 7.88 3.61 -9.49
N GLU A 53 8.13 4.74 -8.82
CA GLU A 53 9.48 5.31 -8.66
C GLU A 53 10.41 4.33 -7.92
N GLN A 54 9.92 3.68 -6.85
CA GLN A 54 10.66 2.66 -6.14
C GLN A 54 10.91 1.42 -7.00
N GLY A 55 9.94 1.03 -7.83
CA GLY A 55 10.10 -0.03 -8.82
C GLY A 55 11.21 0.29 -9.81
N GLU A 56 11.19 1.50 -10.38
CA GLU A 56 12.20 1.98 -11.32
C GLU A 56 13.59 1.94 -10.68
N SER A 57 13.72 2.45 -9.45
CA SER A 57 15.00 2.44 -8.72
C SER A 57 15.47 1.04 -8.31
N ALA A 58 14.57 0.14 -7.92
CA ALA A 58 14.92 -1.19 -7.44
C ALA A 58 15.31 -2.13 -8.58
N LEU A 59 14.61 -2.03 -9.71
CA LEU A 59 14.77 -2.92 -10.87
C LEU A 59 15.70 -2.33 -11.94
N GLY A 60 15.96 -1.01 -11.92
CA GLY A 60 16.80 -0.34 -12.91
C GLY A 60 16.14 -0.23 -14.29
N VAL A 61 14.81 -0.20 -14.33
CA VAL A 61 13.98 -0.29 -15.55
C VAL A 61 12.96 0.85 -15.54
N ALA A 62 12.68 1.43 -16.70
CA ALA A 62 11.74 2.54 -16.82
C ALA A 62 10.29 2.11 -16.50
N ARG A 63 9.47 3.04 -15.99
CA ARG A 63 8.07 2.79 -15.62
C ARG A 63 7.24 2.10 -16.71
N ASP A 64 7.36 2.56 -17.95
CA ASP A 64 6.54 2.04 -19.05
C ASP A 64 6.88 0.59 -19.37
N GLU A 65 8.16 0.23 -19.26
CA GLU A 65 8.61 -1.15 -19.43
C GLU A 65 8.14 -2.03 -18.25
N LEU A 66 8.23 -1.53 -17.01
CA LEU A 66 7.67 -2.23 -15.84
C LEU A 66 6.17 -2.50 -15.98
N ARG A 67 5.40 -1.54 -16.52
CA ARG A 67 3.97 -1.73 -16.78
C ARG A 67 3.72 -2.86 -17.78
N VAL A 68 4.52 -2.93 -18.84
CA VAL A 68 4.44 -4.02 -19.83
C VAL A 68 4.70 -5.37 -19.15
N TRP A 69 5.75 -5.48 -18.34
CA TRP A 69 6.08 -6.74 -17.65
C TRP A 69 4.95 -7.17 -16.69
N ILE A 70 4.40 -6.24 -15.91
CA ILE A 70 3.28 -6.51 -15.00
C ILE A 70 2.02 -6.92 -15.77
N ASP A 71 1.76 -6.31 -16.93
CA ASP A 71 0.60 -6.66 -17.75
C ASP A 71 0.74 -8.05 -18.41
N GLN A 72 1.96 -8.48 -18.72
CA GLN A 72 2.24 -9.81 -19.27
C GLN A 72 1.95 -10.93 -18.26
N LEU A 73 2.21 -10.72 -16.97
CA LEU A 73 1.91 -11.68 -15.90
C LEU A 73 0.43 -12.12 -15.86
N ARG A 74 -0.49 -11.31 -16.38
CA ARG A 74 -1.92 -11.66 -16.47
C ARG A 74 -2.15 -13.02 -17.12
N ARG A 75 -1.34 -13.36 -18.13
CA ARG A 75 -1.48 -14.61 -18.88
C ARG A 75 -1.16 -15.84 -18.04
N GLU A 76 -0.25 -15.69 -17.09
CA GLU A 76 0.22 -16.78 -16.23
C GLU A 76 -0.62 -16.88 -14.94
N VAL A 77 -0.99 -15.75 -14.35
CA VAL A 77 -1.70 -15.71 -13.07
C VAL A 77 -3.22 -15.83 -13.24
N GLY A 78 -3.77 -15.34 -14.35
CA GLY A 78 -5.22 -15.30 -14.58
C GLY A 78 -5.94 -14.18 -13.84
N PRO A 79 -7.28 -14.10 -13.96
CA PRO A 79 -8.09 -13.10 -13.26
C PRO A 79 -8.30 -13.46 -11.77
N PRO A 80 -8.46 -12.46 -10.87
CA PRO A 80 -8.49 -11.02 -11.14
C PRO A 80 -7.10 -10.41 -11.37
N TRP A 81 -6.98 -9.49 -12.34
CA TRP A 81 -5.74 -8.75 -12.63
C TRP A 81 -5.98 -7.24 -12.70
N ALA A 82 -6.62 -6.71 -11.66
CA ALA A 82 -6.93 -5.30 -11.51
C ALA A 82 -5.74 -4.54 -10.89
N GLN A 83 -5.93 -3.25 -10.64
CA GLN A 83 -4.86 -2.36 -10.18
C GLN A 83 -4.17 -2.89 -8.91
N ASP A 84 -4.92 -3.39 -7.93
CA ASP A 84 -4.30 -3.83 -6.67
C ASP A 84 -3.45 -5.09 -6.84
N GLN A 85 -3.82 -6.03 -7.71
CA GLN A 85 -2.96 -7.18 -8.03
C GLN A 85 -1.67 -6.75 -8.74
N LYS A 86 -1.78 -5.82 -9.68
CA LYS A 86 -0.61 -5.26 -10.40
C LYS A 86 0.36 -4.56 -9.43
N LEU A 87 -0.17 -3.77 -8.51
CA LEU A 87 0.65 -3.08 -7.51
C LEU A 87 1.24 -4.05 -6.48
N ALA A 88 0.51 -5.10 -6.08
CA ALA A 88 1.04 -6.15 -5.22
C ALA A 88 2.19 -6.92 -5.89
N ALA A 89 2.07 -7.25 -7.18
CA ALA A 89 3.14 -7.88 -7.94
C ALA A 89 4.39 -6.99 -8.00
N LEU A 90 4.24 -5.70 -8.28
CA LEU A 90 5.35 -4.74 -8.27
C LEU A 90 5.99 -4.62 -6.88
N ALA A 91 5.19 -4.57 -5.81
CA ALA A 91 5.71 -4.56 -4.44
C ALA A 91 6.52 -5.83 -4.13
N GLY A 92 6.09 -7.00 -4.62
CA GLY A 92 6.83 -8.26 -4.51
C GLY A 92 8.19 -8.20 -5.21
N TRP A 93 8.24 -7.68 -6.44
CA TRP A 93 9.52 -7.50 -7.15
C TRP A 93 10.45 -6.50 -6.47
N ILE A 94 9.90 -5.40 -5.95
CA ILE A 94 10.66 -4.41 -5.17
C ILE A 94 11.27 -5.05 -3.92
N ALA A 95 10.49 -5.86 -3.18
CA ALA A 95 10.97 -6.57 -2.01
C ALA A 95 12.08 -7.58 -2.37
N LEU A 96 11.88 -8.39 -3.42
CA LEU A 96 12.87 -9.36 -3.89
C LEU A 96 14.19 -8.70 -4.31
N ALA A 97 14.12 -7.57 -5.01
CA ALA A 97 15.29 -6.81 -5.45
C ALA A 97 16.06 -6.20 -4.27
N GLN A 98 15.38 -5.81 -3.20
CA GLN A 98 16.02 -5.30 -1.99
C GLN A 98 16.69 -6.40 -1.19
N THR A 99 16.03 -7.56 -1.02
CA THR A 99 16.61 -8.70 -0.31
C THR A 99 17.82 -9.28 -1.05
N SER A 100 17.80 -9.30 -2.39
CA SER A 100 18.94 -9.78 -3.19
C SER A 100 20.19 -8.91 -3.10
N ARG A 101 20.09 -7.69 -2.56
CA ARG A 101 21.21 -6.75 -2.36
C ARG A 101 21.71 -6.69 -0.92
N ALA A 102 20.98 -7.28 0.03
CA ALA A 102 21.35 -7.36 1.44
C ALA A 102 22.28 -8.54 1.70
#